data_AF-A0A495S8I6-F1
#
_entry.id   AF-A0A495S8I6-F1
#
_cell.length_a   1.000
_cell.length_b   1.000
_cell.length_c   1.000
_cell.angle_alpha   90.00
_cell.angle_beta   90.00
_cell.angle_gamma   90.00
#
_symmetry.space_group_name_H-M   'P 1'
#
loop_
_entity.id
_entity.type
_entity.pdbx_description
1 polymer ?
#
loop_
_entity_poly.entity_id
_entity_poly.type
_entity_poly.pdbx_seq_one_letter_code
_entity_poly.pdbx_strand_id
1 'polypeptide(L)'
;MRREVLQRFLTNTDETGRFIVKSSVTGITYFVEPLYKGKTASWGDINPATKQLEGNYGSKNTGAVKERESLLTEENGFMNVGYFKGSPFGEIDRRDKEHEERMNLN
;
A
#
# COMPACT_ATOMS: atom_id res chain seq x y z
N MET A 1 -14.93 -6.92 9.97
CA MET A 1 -14.84 -5.74 9.09
C MET A 1 -16.23 -5.39 8.56
N ARG A 2 -16.61 -4.11 8.58
CA ARG A 2 -17.89 -3.64 8.04
C ARG A 2 -17.88 -3.69 6.52
N ARG A 3 -18.96 -4.16 5.89
CA ARG A 3 -19.06 -4.29 4.41
C ARG A 3 -18.83 -2.97 3.68
N GLU A 4 -19.30 -1.87 4.26
CA GLU A 4 -19.12 -0.51 3.73
C GLU A 4 -17.66 -0.08 3.71
N VAL A 5 -16.87 -0.46 4.73
CA VAL A 5 -15.43 -0.16 4.79
C VAL A 5 -14.70 -0.90 3.67
N LEU A 6 -15.03 -2.17 3.44
CA LEU A 6 -14.45 -2.96 2.36
C LEU A 6 -14.78 -2.36 0.98
N GLN A 7 -16.03 -1.93 0.76
CA GLN A 7 -16.41 -1.26 -0.49
C GLN A 7 -15.62 0.04 -0.70
N ARG A 8 -15.51 0.88 0.33
CA ARG A 8 -14.72 2.12 0.27
C ARG A 8 -13.24 1.84 0.03
N PHE A 9 -12.69 0.79 0.62
CA PHE A 9 -11.30 0.40 0.45
C PHE A 9 -10.99 -0.01 -1.00
N LEU A 10 -11.94 -0.70 -1.66
CA LEU A 10 -11.81 -1.17 -3.04
C LEU A 10 -12.31 -0.15 -4.09
N THR A 11 -12.66 1.06 -3.66
CA THR A 11 -13.10 2.14 -4.58
C THR A 11 -11.94 3.08 -4.85
N ASN A 12 -11.79 3.52 -6.12
CA ASN A 12 -10.75 4.43 -6.57
C ASN A 12 -9.33 3.96 -6.23
N THR A 13 -9.07 2.65 -6.36
CA THR A 13 -7.77 2.04 -6.02
C THR A 13 -6.62 2.61 -6.85
N ASP A 14 -6.89 3.06 -8.08
CA ASP A 14 -5.89 3.71 -8.92
C ASP A 14 -5.41 5.05 -8.32
N GLU A 15 -6.30 5.76 -7.62
CA GLU A 15 -5.98 7.02 -6.94
C GLU A 15 -5.36 6.80 -5.57
N THR A 16 -5.87 5.83 -4.82
CA THR A 16 -5.44 5.61 -3.43
C THR A 16 -4.27 4.64 -3.30
N GLY A 17 -3.95 3.89 -4.36
CA GLY A 17 -2.95 2.82 -4.36
C GLY A 17 -3.30 1.66 -3.45
N ARG A 18 -4.58 1.48 -3.10
CA ARG A 18 -5.05 0.46 -2.16
C ARG A 18 -5.06 -0.91 -2.80
N PHE A 19 -4.61 -1.92 -2.07
CA PHE A 19 -4.71 -3.30 -2.50
C PHE A 19 -4.77 -4.28 -1.33
N ILE A 20 -5.17 -5.49 -1.66
CA ILE A 20 -5.32 -6.60 -0.71
C ILE A 20 -4.37 -7.70 -1.16
N VAL A 21 -3.63 -8.27 -0.21
CA VAL A 21 -2.77 -9.42 -0.43
C VAL A 21 -3.21 -10.53 0.50
N LYS A 22 -3.49 -11.72 -0.05
CA LYS A 22 -3.66 -12.92 0.76
C LYS A 22 -2.36 -13.71 0.73
N SER A 23 -1.77 -13.93 1.90
CA SER A 23 -0.59 -14.78 2.03
C SER A 23 -0.93 -16.20 1.62
N SER A 24 -0.11 -16.79 0.75
CA SER A 24 -0.18 -18.22 0.42
C SER A 24 0.43 -19.10 1.51
N VAL A 25 1.21 -18.51 2.42
CA VAL A 25 1.93 -19.22 3.48
C VAL A 25 1.04 -19.35 4.71
N THR A 26 0.57 -18.23 5.24
CA THR A 26 -0.21 -18.19 6.49
C THR A 26 -1.73 -18.14 6.26
N GLY A 27 -2.17 -17.87 5.02
CA GLY A 27 -3.57 -17.62 4.69
C GLY A 27 -4.10 -16.26 5.17
N ILE A 28 -3.29 -15.46 5.86
CA ILE A 28 -3.65 -14.15 6.38
C ILE A 28 -3.92 -13.18 5.22
N THR A 29 -4.95 -12.35 5.38
CA THR A 29 -5.29 -11.30 4.40
C THR A 29 -4.82 -9.94 4.92
N TYR A 30 -3.90 -9.33 4.20
CA TYR A 30 -3.33 -8.02 4.45
C TYR A 30 -4.01 -6.97 3.60
N PHE A 31 -4.35 -5.85 4.23
CA PHE A 31 -4.85 -4.66 3.56
C PHE A 31 -3.74 -3.62 3.59
N VAL A 32 -3.41 -3.06 2.42
CA VAL A 32 -2.25 -2.18 2.27
C VAL A 32 -2.69 -0.82 1.75
N GLU A 33 -2.26 0.23 2.43
CA GLU A 33 -2.43 1.64 2.04
C GLU A 33 -1.06 2.31 1.88
N PRO A 34 -0.69 2.75 0.68
CA PRO A 34 0.44 3.65 0.49
C PRO A 34 0.12 5.02 1.09
N LEU A 35 1.05 5.61 1.84
CA LEU A 35 0.88 6.92 2.47
C LEU A 35 1.60 8.02 1.71
N TYR A 36 0.89 9.09 1.41
CA TYR A 36 1.43 10.26 0.73
C TYR A 36 2.27 11.12 1.68
N LYS A 37 3.57 11.30 1.38
CA LYS A 37 4.50 12.11 2.17
C LYS A 37 4.97 13.41 1.49
N GLY A 38 4.27 13.88 0.47
CA GLY A 38 4.43 15.25 -0.03
C GLY A 38 5.08 15.41 -1.40
N LYS A 39 5.62 14.36 -2.03
CA LYS A 39 6.12 14.46 -3.41
C LYS A 39 5.93 13.17 -4.20
N THR A 40 5.00 13.20 -5.15
CA THR A 40 4.91 12.17 -6.20
C THR A 40 6.16 12.30 -7.09
N ALA A 41 6.77 11.17 -7.45
CA ALA A 41 7.88 11.19 -8.40
C ALA A 41 7.39 11.69 -9.76
N SER A 42 8.05 12.71 -10.31
CA SER A 42 7.81 13.16 -11.68
C SER A 42 8.55 12.23 -12.62
N TRP A 43 7.80 11.50 -13.44
CA TRP A 43 8.35 10.61 -14.45
C TRP A 43 8.21 11.26 -15.82
N GLY A 44 9.22 11.07 -16.66
CA GLY A 44 9.30 11.63 -18.00
C GLY A 44 10.48 11.03 -18.74
N ASP A 45 10.60 11.37 -20.01
CA ASP A 45 11.76 11.06 -20.82
C ASP A 45 12.80 12.16 -20.65
N ILE A 46 14.08 11.79 -20.60
CA ILE A 46 15.16 12.78 -20.60
C ILE A 46 15.44 13.13 -22.06
N ASN A 47 15.20 14.38 -22.45
CA ASN A 47 15.53 14.85 -23.79
C ASN A 47 17.07 14.82 -23.96
N PRO A 48 17.62 14.13 -24.97
CA PRO A 48 19.06 13.96 -25.13
C PRO A 48 19.81 15.26 -25.47
N ALA A 49 19.12 16.24 -26.08
CA ALA A 49 19.71 17.51 -26.48
C ALA A 49 19.70 18.55 -25.36
N THR A 50 18.60 18.65 -24.61
CA THR A 50 18.44 19.66 -23.53
C THR A 50 18.80 19.12 -22.15
N LYS A 51 18.88 17.79 -22.00
CA LYS A 51 19.01 17.06 -20.72
C LYS A 51 17.91 17.39 -19.71
N GLN A 52 16.80 17.98 -20.17
CA GLN A 52 15.64 18.27 -19.33
C GLN A 52 14.68 17.08 -19.35
N LEU A 53 13.96 16.90 -18.24
CA LEU A 53 12.87 15.92 -18.15
C LEU A 53 11.66 16.48 -18.92
N GLU A 54 11.29 15.81 -20.00
CA GLU A 54 10.14 16.11 -20.82
C GLU A 54 9.07 15.01 -20.65
N GLY A 55 7.80 15.38 -20.74
CA GLY A 55 6.69 14.47 -20.46
C GLY A 55 6.27 14.46 -18.99
N ASN A 56 5.13 13.83 -18.74
CA ASN A 56 4.53 13.78 -17.41
C ASN A 56 3.80 12.45 -17.23
N TYR A 57 4.57 11.40 -16.92
CA TYR A 57 4.09 10.05 -16.70
C TYR A 57 3.78 9.81 -15.22
N GLY A 58 2.80 8.94 -14.94
CA GLY A 58 2.52 8.49 -13.58
C GLY A 58 1.99 9.55 -12.61
N SER A 59 1.67 10.75 -13.10
CA SER A 59 1.18 11.88 -12.29
C SER A 59 -0.33 12.05 -12.33
N LYS A 60 -1.04 11.26 -13.14
CA LYS A 60 -2.50 11.32 -13.28
C LYS A 60 -3.20 10.99 -11.96
N ASN A 61 -2.67 10.00 -11.24
CA ASN A 61 -3.24 9.52 -9.99
C ASN A 61 -2.20 9.62 -8.88
N THR A 62 -2.62 9.93 -7.65
CA THR A 62 -1.71 10.06 -6.50
C THR A 62 -1.07 8.73 -6.11
N GLY A 63 -1.82 7.63 -6.25
CA GLY A 63 -1.41 6.28 -5.86
C GLY A 63 -1.17 6.11 -4.37
N ALA A 64 -1.67 7.02 -3.53
CA ALA A 64 -1.45 7.03 -2.10
C ALA A 64 -2.52 7.86 -1.37
N VAL A 65 -2.71 7.60 -0.08
CA VAL A 65 -3.67 8.30 0.78
C VAL A 65 -2.96 9.18 1.79
N LYS A 66 -3.62 10.24 2.26
CA LYS A 66 -3.11 10.97 3.44
C LYS A 66 -3.40 10.15 4.68
N GLU A 67 -2.57 10.31 5.71
CA GLU A 67 -2.73 9.60 6.99
C GLU A 67 -4.14 9.78 7.60
N ARG A 68 -4.69 11.00 7.55
CA ARG A 68 -6.05 11.31 8.01
C ARG A 68 -7.18 10.67 7.18
N GLU A 69 -6.88 10.19 5.97
CA GLU A 69 -7.82 9.57 5.03
C GLU A 69 -7.69 8.03 5.04
N SER A 70 -6.81 7.50 5.90
CA SER A 70 -6.59 6.07 6.07
C SER A 70 -7.87 5.38 6.56
N LEU A 71 -8.18 4.24 5.96
CA LEU A 71 -9.28 3.39 6.39
C LEU A 71 -8.81 2.29 7.37
N LEU A 72 -7.49 2.06 7.45
CA LEU A 72 -6.87 1.03 8.30
C LEU A 72 -6.82 1.47 9.76
N THR A 73 -7.99 1.53 10.40
CA THR A 73 -8.13 1.85 11.82
C THR A 73 -8.78 0.71 12.59
N GLU A 74 -8.49 0.61 13.89
CA GLU A 74 -9.13 -0.36 14.77
C GLU A 74 -10.65 -0.16 14.84
N GLU A 75 -11.11 1.09 14.82
CA GLU A 75 -12.54 1.46 14.76
C GLU A 75 -13.25 0.91 13.52
N ASN A 76 -12.52 0.76 12.40
CA ASN A 76 -13.02 0.16 11.17
C ASN A 76 -12.94 -1.37 11.16
N GLY A 77 -12.44 -1.97 12.25
CA GLY A 77 -12.32 -3.41 12.46
C GLY A 77 -11.07 -4.02 11.85
N PHE A 78 -10.02 -3.23 11.65
CA PHE A 78 -8.68 -3.73 11.33
C PHE A 78 -7.92 -4.05 12.61
N MET A 79 -7.01 -5.01 12.53
CA MET A 79 -6.16 -5.44 13.65
C MET A 79 -4.71 -5.47 13.20
N ASN A 80 -3.78 -5.33 14.15
CA ASN A 80 -2.34 -5.34 13.87
C ASN A 80 -1.91 -4.30 12.82
N VAL A 81 -2.55 -3.12 12.88
CA VAL A 81 -2.22 -1.98 12.03
C VAL A 81 -0.80 -1.53 12.36
N GLY A 82 0.04 -1.36 11.34
CA GLY A 82 1.41 -0.90 11.53
C GLY A 82 1.89 -0.13 10.31
N TYR A 83 2.90 0.71 10.54
CA TYR A 83 3.54 1.52 9.52
C TYR A 83 4.93 0.96 9.23
N PHE A 84 5.31 0.95 7.96
CA PHE A 84 6.65 0.53 7.55
C PHE A 84 7.16 1.41 6.41
N LYS A 85 8.46 1.31 6.12
CA LYS A 85 9.09 1.94 4.96
C LYS A 85 9.70 0.83 4.11
N GLY A 86 9.52 0.90 2.79
CA GLY A 86 10.07 -0.08 1.85
C GLY A 86 8.97 -0.83 1.10
N SER A 87 9.27 -2.06 0.69
CA SER A 87 8.33 -2.88 -0.09
C SER A 87 7.22 -3.45 0.79
N PRO A 88 5.94 -3.30 0.41
CA PRO A 88 4.82 -3.93 1.14
C PRO A 88 4.91 -5.45 1.17
N PHE A 89 5.39 -6.07 0.10
CA PHE A 89 5.53 -7.53 0.05
C PHE A 89 6.60 -8.04 1.00
N GLY A 90 7.74 -7.34 1.10
CA GLY A 90 8.79 -7.73 2.06
C GLY A 90 8.35 -7.59 3.52
N GLU A 91 7.49 -6.61 3.83
CA GLU A 91 6.89 -6.49 5.16
C GLU A 91 5.86 -7.59 5.43
N ILE A 92 5.09 -8.00 4.42
CA ILE A 92 4.18 -9.15 4.53
C ILE A 92 4.97 -10.44 4.80
N ASP A 93 6.04 -10.69 4.03
CA ASP A 93 6.91 -11.86 4.22
C ASP A 93 7.51 -11.91 5.62
N ARG A 94 7.97 -10.76 6.15
CA ARG A 94 8.48 -10.64 7.52
C ARG A 94 7.41 -11.02 8.55
N ARG A 95 6.19 -10.50 8.39
CA ARG A 95 5.05 -10.78 9.30
C ARG A 95 4.58 -12.23 9.21
N ASP A 96 4.60 -12.81 8.02
CA ASP A 96 4.26 -14.21 7.80
C ASP A 96 5.26 -15.11 8.52
N LYS A 97 6.56 -14.85 8.38
CA LYS A 97 7.60 -15.60 9.09
C LYS A 97 7.45 -15.50 10.61
N GLU A 98 7.19 -14.31 11.14
CA GLU A 98 6.93 -14.11 12.57
C GLU A 98 5.69 -14.88 13.05
N HIS A 99 4.67 -15.01 12.19
CA HIS A 99 3.50 -15.79 12.49
C HIS A 99 3.80 -17.30 12.52
N GLU A 100 4.54 -17.81 11.53
CA GLU A 100 4.96 -19.22 11.49
C GLU A 100 5.81 -19.61 12.71
N GLU A 101 6.78 -18.77 13.07
CA GLU A 101 7.63 -18.94 14.25
C GLU A 101 6.79 -18.97 15.53
N ARG A 102 5.83 -18.04 15.69
CA ARG A 102 4.94 -17.98 16.87
C ARG A 102 4.04 -19.21 16.99
N MET A 103 3.63 -19.78 15.85
CA MET A 103 2.73 -20.93 15.81
C MET A 103 3.49 -22.26 15.82
N ASN A 104 4.83 -22.24 15.94
CA ASN A 104 5.71 -23.41 15.81
C ASN A 104 5.40 -24.23 14.55
N LEU A 105 5.13 -23.56 13.42
CA LEU A 105 4.84 -24.21 12.15
C LEU A 105 6.12 -24.54 11.34
N ASN A 106 7.30 -24.36 11.94
CA ASN A 106 8.62 -24.67 11.39
C ASN A 106 9.16 -26.00 11.88
#